data_AF-A0A2D6F2Y8-F1
#
_entry.id   AF-A0A2D6F2Y8-F1
#
_cell.length_a   1.000
_cell.length_b   1.000
_cell.length_c   1.000
_cell.angle_alpha   90.00
_cell.angle_beta   90.00
_cell.angle_gamma   90.00
#
_symmetry.space_group_name_H-M   'P 1'
#
loop_
_entity.id
_entity.type
_entity.pdbx_description
1 polymer ?
#
loop_
_entity_poly.entity_id
_entity_poly.type
_entity_poly.pdbx_seq_one_letter_code
_entity_poly.pdbx_strand_id
1 'polypeptide(L)'
;MRLIQQKLYRLVKRADLESIEKLLVPGNSGFTQMNPNPLTILGVEQKDSDRYVCTNNNIEVLKYRGEDIPGLCDEFTERGVPVFGITGDDLFDEYRIRTSNTKLRLVDTIDWIIKDRSSTYSRPTLCFIAAKGTNYDALAQKPLTVVVNAKYEYTARDFLDVLAETYGLSYAKIRVLNGKLENEIPERADCGIEIVVSGNTLKYDDTQRKFPRDPQLEVLNEIRQSDISIITSWQKDDDVSDKQPTDDPLEMQYNQIAQRKKQPIDNSLTSNLLGDNNSLVKKFGEEGAELIQAYTNNDRTNIIEEAQQVIWVMQMMMVNSNIAWGDLIRDVSNQKTQSLRAKNSTGVITQ
;
A
#
# COMPACT_ATOMS: atom_id res chain seq x y z
N MET A 1 1.13 -9.60 -17.54
CA MET A 1 2.44 -9.93 -18.14
C MET A 1 3.02 -8.77 -18.95
N ARG A 2 2.44 -8.33 -20.08
CA ARG A 2 2.92 -7.09 -20.78
C ARG A 2 2.89 -5.82 -19.91
N LEU A 3 1.94 -5.73 -18.97
CA LEU A 3 1.81 -4.60 -18.06
C LEU A 3 2.92 -4.53 -16.99
N ILE A 4 3.32 -5.68 -16.43
CA ILE A 4 4.42 -5.79 -15.44
C ILE A 4 5.74 -5.35 -16.08
N GLN A 5 5.99 -5.84 -17.30
CA GLN A 5 7.16 -5.44 -18.10
C GLN A 5 7.19 -3.94 -18.34
N GLN A 6 6.07 -3.35 -18.74
CA GLN A 6 5.98 -1.91 -18.98
C GLN A 6 6.11 -1.09 -17.70
N LYS A 7 5.56 -1.56 -16.56
CA LYS A 7 5.69 -0.86 -15.27
C LYS A 7 7.10 -0.92 -14.72
N LEU A 8 7.73 -2.10 -14.64
CA LEU A 8 9.13 -2.22 -14.23
C LEU A 8 10.02 -1.39 -15.17
N TYR A 9 9.88 -1.58 -16.49
CA TYR A 9 10.67 -0.84 -17.47
C TYR A 9 10.42 0.66 -17.39
N ARG A 10 9.18 1.13 -17.16
CA ARG A 10 8.90 2.56 -16.95
C ARG A 10 9.44 3.07 -15.63
N LEU A 11 9.37 2.30 -14.55
CA LEU A 11 9.88 2.71 -13.25
C LEU A 11 11.39 2.83 -13.30
N VAL A 12 12.03 1.86 -13.93
CA VAL A 12 13.45 1.86 -14.25
C VAL A 12 13.75 3.02 -15.18
N LYS A 13 12.99 3.27 -16.24
CA LYS A 13 13.25 4.41 -17.15
C LYS A 13 12.90 5.79 -16.57
N ARG A 14 12.01 5.88 -15.57
CA ARG A 14 11.53 7.12 -14.92
C ARG A 14 12.36 7.50 -13.70
N ALA A 15 12.71 6.53 -12.87
CA ALA A 15 13.72 6.72 -11.85
C ALA A 15 15.03 6.85 -12.61
N ASP A 16 15.43 8.09 -12.88
CA ASP A 16 16.69 8.49 -13.53
C ASP A 16 17.79 7.49 -13.16
N LEU A 17 18.02 6.45 -14.01
CA LEU A 17 18.79 5.25 -13.63
C LEU A 17 20.22 5.57 -13.26
N GLU A 18 20.69 6.72 -13.73
CA GLU A 18 21.97 7.33 -13.41
C GLU A 18 22.14 7.56 -11.91
N SER A 19 21.05 7.59 -11.13
CA SER A 19 21.07 7.80 -9.69
C SER A 19 20.88 6.55 -8.85
N ILE A 20 20.49 5.39 -9.41
CA ILE A 20 20.29 4.17 -8.62
C ILE A 20 21.62 3.42 -8.54
N GLU A 21 22.14 3.20 -7.33
CA GLU A 21 23.33 2.37 -7.13
C GLU A 21 22.96 0.91 -6.84
N LYS A 22 21.89 0.68 -6.08
CA LYS A 22 21.51 -0.66 -5.61
C LYS A 22 20.03 -0.98 -5.83
N LEU A 23 19.78 -2.23 -6.20
CA LEU A 23 18.44 -2.80 -6.29
C LEU A 23 18.37 -4.08 -5.46
N LEU A 24 17.57 -4.07 -4.40
CA LEU A 24 17.32 -5.22 -3.55
C LEU A 24 16.11 -5.99 -4.06
N VAL A 25 16.26 -7.29 -4.28
CA VAL A 25 15.18 -8.15 -4.78
C VAL A 25 15.00 -9.41 -3.94
N PRO A 26 13.80 -10.02 -3.93
CA PRO A 26 13.58 -11.27 -3.22
C PRO A 26 14.41 -12.39 -3.85
N GLY A 27 15.19 -13.10 -3.05
CA GLY A 27 15.96 -14.27 -3.47
C GLY A 27 15.10 -15.53 -3.61
N ASN A 28 13.83 -15.48 -3.20
CA ASN A 28 12.94 -16.62 -3.27
C ASN A 28 12.56 -16.98 -4.72
N SER A 29 12.27 -18.26 -4.92
CA SER A 29 12.02 -18.80 -6.25
C SER A 29 10.82 -18.14 -6.91
N GLY A 30 9.79 -17.74 -6.14
CA GLY A 30 8.58 -17.12 -6.65
C GLY A 30 8.83 -15.87 -7.50
N PHE A 31 9.71 -14.96 -7.07
CA PHE A 31 10.06 -13.76 -7.85
C PHE A 31 10.89 -14.10 -9.10
N THR A 32 11.92 -14.95 -8.95
CA THR A 32 12.81 -15.34 -10.06
C THR A 32 12.15 -16.27 -11.10
N GLN A 33 11.10 -16.99 -10.72
CA GLN A 33 10.35 -17.92 -11.57
C GLN A 33 9.18 -17.23 -12.29
N MET A 34 8.92 -15.95 -12.01
CA MET A 34 7.97 -15.18 -12.81
C MET A 34 8.40 -15.21 -14.28
N ASN A 35 7.43 -15.42 -15.18
CA ASN A 35 7.70 -15.43 -16.61
C ASN A 35 7.08 -14.19 -17.29
N PRO A 36 7.88 -13.30 -17.89
CA PRO A 36 9.36 -13.34 -17.92
C PRO A 36 9.96 -12.87 -16.59
N ASN A 37 11.18 -13.32 -16.31
CA ASN A 37 11.89 -12.99 -15.08
C ASN A 37 12.09 -11.46 -14.99
N PRO A 38 11.65 -10.81 -13.89
CA PRO A 38 11.81 -9.37 -13.67
C PRO A 38 13.25 -8.88 -13.89
N LEU A 39 14.25 -9.66 -13.47
CA LEU A 39 15.67 -9.31 -13.64
C LEU A 39 16.10 -9.33 -15.10
N THR A 40 15.60 -10.28 -15.90
CA THR A 40 15.88 -10.31 -17.34
C THR A 40 15.30 -9.08 -18.05
N ILE A 41 14.12 -8.60 -17.62
CA ILE A 41 13.51 -7.38 -18.18
C ILE A 41 14.37 -6.15 -17.88
N LEU A 42 15.05 -6.13 -16.73
CA LEU A 42 15.96 -5.07 -16.32
C LEU A 42 17.31 -5.09 -17.06
N GLY A 43 17.52 -6.03 -17.98
CA GLY A 43 18.83 -6.23 -18.59
C GLY A 43 19.89 -6.64 -17.58
N VAL A 44 19.48 -7.28 -16.48
CA VAL A 44 20.37 -7.73 -15.44
C VAL A 44 20.88 -9.12 -15.80
N GLU A 45 22.19 -9.23 -15.98
CA GLU A 45 22.85 -10.50 -16.22
C GLU A 45 23.32 -11.10 -14.88
N GLN A 46 23.17 -12.41 -14.75
CA GLN A 46 23.70 -13.13 -13.60
C GLN A 46 25.22 -13.22 -13.75
N LYS A 47 25.96 -12.66 -12.78
CA LYS A 47 27.42 -12.68 -12.80
C LYS A 47 27.97 -13.91 -12.06
N ASP A 48 27.34 -14.30 -10.95
CA ASP A 48 27.63 -15.51 -10.18
C ASP A 48 26.38 -16.03 -9.43
N SER A 49 26.52 -16.98 -8.50
CA SER A 49 25.37 -17.60 -7.79
C SER A 49 24.49 -16.57 -7.08
N ASP A 50 25.09 -15.50 -6.55
CA ASP A 50 24.45 -14.59 -5.61
C ASP A 50 24.47 -13.12 -6.07
N ARG A 51 25.24 -12.79 -7.12
CA ARG A 51 25.38 -11.43 -7.65
C ARG A 51 24.88 -11.31 -9.07
N TYR A 52 24.11 -10.25 -9.26
CA TYR A 52 23.50 -9.87 -10.51
C TYR A 52 23.92 -8.42 -10.81
N VAL A 53 24.39 -8.16 -12.03
CA VAL A 53 24.84 -6.82 -12.43
C VAL A 53 24.07 -6.39 -13.65
N CYS A 54 23.48 -5.19 -13.61
CA CYS A 54 22.90 -4.58 -14.80
C CYS A 54 24.04 -4.06 -15.68
N THR A 55 24.23 -4.66 -16.85
CA THR A 55 25.35 -4.34 -17.77
C THR A 55 25.30 -2.92 -18.33
N ASN A 56 24.14 -2.26 -18.30
CA ASN A 56 23.97 -0.96 -18.95
C ASN A 56 24.16 0.24 -18.00
N ASN A 57 23.99 0.10 -16.67
CA ASN A 57 23.86 1.26 -15.76
C ASN A 57 24.64 1.14 -14.43
N ASN A 58 25.60 0.22 -14.28
CA ASN A 58 26.35 0.00 -13.03
C ASN A 58 25.48 -0.30 -11.77
N ILE A 59 24.22 -0.70 -11.95
CA ILE A 59 23.34 -1.04 -10.82
C ILE A 59 23.75 -2.41 -10.25
N GLU A 60 24.03 -2.44 -8.95
CA GLU A 60 24.27 -3.68 -8.21
C GLU A 60 22.93 -4.27 -7.76
N VAL A 61 22.61 -5.48 -8.21
CA VAL A 61 21.39 -6.20 -7.81
C VAL A 61 21.73 -7.23 -6.74
N LEU A 62 21.12 -7.06 -5.57
CA LEU A 62 21.36 -7.86 -4.39
C LEU A 62 20.11 -8.66 -4.02
N LYS A 63 20.28 -9.96 -3.71
CA LYS A 63 19.19 -10.84 -3.31
C LYS A 63 19.08 -10.95 -1.79
N TYR A 64 17.88 -10.73 -1.26
CA TYR A 64 17.58 -10.87 0.16
C TYR A 64 16.24 -11.58 0.38
N ARG A 65 15.89 -11.93 1.62
CA ARG A 65 14.53 -12.39 1.91
C ARG A 65 13.58 -11.21 1.80
N GLY A 66 12.34 -11.45 1.36
CA GLY A 66 11.38 -10.37 1.10
C GLY A 66 11.14 -9.50 2.34
N GLU A 67 11.10 -10.12 3.52
CA GLU A 67 10.87 -9.46 4.81
C GLU A 67 12.05 -8.60 5.28
N ASP A 68 13.26 -8.86 4.76
CA ASP A 68 14.48 -8.12 5.14
C ASP A 68 14.68 -6.88 4.26
N ILE A 69 14.11 -6.86 3.05
CA ILE A 69 14.34 -5.83 2.03
C ILE A 69 14.00 -4.41 2.52
N PRO A 70 12.84 -4.16 3.16
CA PRO A 70 12.55 -2.82 3.68
C PRO A 70 13.61 -2.33 4.67
N GLY A 71 13.97 -3.15 5.67
CA GLY A 71 14.99 -2.77 6.66
C GLY A 71 16.34 -2.45 6.02
N LEU A 72 16.76 -3.25 5.04
CA LEU A 72 18.00 -3.01 4.31
C LEU A 72 17.95 -1.74 3.45
N CYS A 73 16.79 -1.39 2.86
CA CYS A 73 16.64 -0.14 2.14
C CYS A 73 16.82 1.08 3.06
N ASP A 74 16.28 1.05 4.27
CA ASP A 74 16.53 2.10 5.27
C ASP A 74 18.03 2.15 5.63
N GLU A 75 18.67 1.02 5.92
CA GLU A 75 20.11 0.97 6.23
C GLU A 75 21.00 1.53 5.12
N PHE A 76 20.71 1.21 3.85
CA PHE A 76 21.44 1.77 2.72
C PHE A 76 21.20 3.27 2.57
N THR A 77 19.97 3.72 2.78
CA THR A 77 19.63 5.16 2.70
C THR A 77 20.31 5.96 3.80
N GLU A 78 20.40 5.43 5.03
CA GLU A 78 21.15 6.05 6.13
C GLU A 78 22.64 6.21 5.81
N ARG A 79 23.18 5.35 4.95
CA ARG A 79 24.56 5.43 4.44
C ARG A 79 24.69 6.34 3.21
N GLY A 80 23.62 7.00 2.79
CA GLY A 80 23.58 7.84 1.59
C GLY A 80 23.65 7.06 0.28
N VAL A 81 23.34 5.76 0.29
CA VAL A 81 23.34 4.91 -0.90
C VAL A 81 21.96 4.96 -1.56
N PRO A 82 21.87 5.40 -2.82
CA PRO A 82 20.62 5.34 -3.58
C PRO A 82 20.18 3.89 -3.80
N VAL A 83 19.07 3.51 -3.17
CA VAL A 83 18.61 2.12 -3.15
C VAL A 83 17.12 2.01 -3.47
N PHE A 84 16.78 0.99 -4.23
CA PHE A 84 15.41 0.55 -4.43
C PHE A 84 15.24 -0.88 -3.90
N GLY A 85 14.08 -1.16 -3.33
CA GLY A 85 13.70 -2.48 -2.86
C GLY A 85 12.47 -2.99 -3.61
N ILE A 86 12.44 -4.29 -3.90
CA ILE A 86 11.25 -4.97 -4.39
C ILE A 86 10.83 -5.99 -3.32
N THR A 87 9.60 -5.89 -2.83
CA THR A 87 9.08 -6.83 -1.82
C THR A 87 7.58 -7.07 -2.01
N GLY A 88 6.98 -7.95 -1.22
CA GLY A 88 5.52 -8.05 -1.12
C GLY A 88 4.96 -6.82 -0.40
N ASP A 89 3.85 -6.29 -0.87
CA ASP A 89 3.14 -5.19 -0.19
C ASP A 89 2.69 -5.58 1.24
N ASP A 90 2.37 -6.86 1.46
CA ASP A 90 2.10 -7.46 2.76
C ASP A 90 3.29 -7.29 3.72
N LEU A 91 4.49 -7.60 3.24
CA LEU A 91 5.73 -7.49 4.01
C LEU A 91 6.14 -6.03 4.23
N PHE A 92 5.86 -5.16 3.26
CA PHE A 92 6.14 -3.73 3.42
C PHE A 92 5.18 -3.09 4.44
N ASP A 93 3.89 -3.40 4.40
CA ASP A 93 2.93 -2.91 5.38
C ASP A 93 3.27 -3.41 6.79
N GLU A 94 3.61 -4.70 6.95
CA GLU A 94 4.11 -5.25 8.21
C GLU A 94 5.32 -4.45 8.72
N TYR A 95 6.28 -4.16 7.83
CA TYR A 95 7.47 -3.39 8.18
C TYR A 95 7.13 -1.98 8.67
N ARG A 96 6.17 -1.30 8.01
CA ARG A 96 5.72 0.05 8.37
C ARG A 96 4.99 0.07 9.71
N ILE A 97 4.19 -0.95 10.01
CA ILE A 97 3.52 -1.07 11.32
C ILE A 97 4.58 -1.24 12.42
N ARG A 98 5.59 -2.09 12.19
CA ARG A 98 6.69 -2.33 13.13
C ARG A 98 7.61 -1.12 13.30
N THR A 99 7.82 -0.34 12.23
CA THR A 99 8.85 0.70 12.15
C THR A 99 8.22 2.06 11.85
N SER A 100 7.77 2.75 12.90
CA SER A 100 7.02 4.01 12.79
C SER A 100 7.78 5.18 12.14
N ASN A 101 9.11 5.11 12.07
CA ASN A 101 9.98 6.19 11.58
C ASN A 101 10.63 5.89 10.22
N THR A 102 10.21 4.85 9.50
CA THR A 102 10.78 4.56 8.18
C THR A 102 10.53 5.73 7.21
N LYS A 103 11.55 6.06 6.42
CA LYS A 103 11.43 7.05 5.34
C LYS A 103 11.05 6.41 4.00
N LEU A 104 10.93 5.09 3.98
CA LEU A 104 10.57 4.35 2.77
C LEU A 104 9.17 4.73 2.32
N ARG A 105 9.06 4.96 1.02
CA ARG A 105 7.80 5.21 0.33
C ARG A 105 7.58 4.15 -0.73
N LEU A 106 6.30 3.91 -1.00
CA LEU A 106 5.86 3.13 -2.15
C LEU A 106 6.07 3.96 -3.43
N VAL A 107 6.82 3.41 -4.37
CA VAL A 107 7.06 4.01 -5.69
C VAL A 107 6.04 3.50 -6.71
N ASP A 108 5.74 2.21 -6.71
CA ASP A 108 4.71 1.60 -7.56
C ASP A 108 4.34 0.23 -7.00
N THR A 109 3.19 -0.26 -7.43
CA THR A 109 2.69 -1.60 -7.15
C THR A 109 2.44 -2.35 -8.45
N ILE A 110 2.83 -3.62 -8.45
CA ILE A 110 2.73 -4.51 -9.59
C ILE A 110 1.85 -5.68 -9.19
N ASP A 111 0.78 -5.88 -9.97
CA ASP A 111 -0.15 -6.97 -9.73
C ASP A 111 0.56 -8.33 -9.75
N TRP A 112 0.47 -9.08 -8.65
CA TRP A 112 1.02 -10.44 -8.55
C TRP A 112 -0.01 -11.48 -9.00
N ILE A 113 -0.41 -11.42 -10.28
CA ILE A 113 -1.41 -12.34 -10.82
C ILE A 113 -0.80 -13.70 -11.16
N ILE A 114 -1.23 -14.71 -10.43
CA ILE A 114 -0.95 -16.12 -10.63
C ILE A 114 -1.98 -16.66 -11.63
N LYS A 115 -1.50 -17.08 -12.81
CA LYS A 115 -2.35 -17.57 -13.91
C LYS A 115 -2.55 -19.10 -13.90
N ASP A 116 -2.00 -19.78 -12.92
CA ASP A 116 -2.12 -21.23 -12.83
C ASP A 116 -3.56 -21.62 -12.48
N ARG A 117 -4.18 -22.49 -13.28
CA ARG A 117 -5.52 -23.03 -13.00
C ARG A 117 -5.57 -23.87 -11.73
N SER A 118 -4.42 -24.29 -11.21
CA SER A 118 -4.33 -25.06 -9.97
C SER A 118 -4.28 -24.19 -8.71
N SER A 119 -4.17 -22.86 -8.83
CA SER A 119 -4.19 -21.99 -7.67
C SER A 119 -5.62 -21.72 -7.18
N THR A 120 -5.80 -21.66 -5.85
CA THR A 120 -7.09 -21.27 -5.24
C THR A 120 -7.28 -19.77 -5.38
N TYR A 121 -6.19 -19.02 -5.20
CA TYR A 121 -6.16 -17.57 -5.32
C TYR A 121 -5.42 -17.14 -6.57
N SER A 122 -5.88 -16.04 -7.16
CA SER A 122 -5.21 -15.37 -8.28
C SER A 122 -4.00 -14.55 -7.82
N ARG A 123 -3.80 -14.37 -6.50
CA ARG A 123 -2.70 -13.66 -5.86
C ARG A 123 -2.30 -14.38 -4.57
N PRO A 124 -1.10 -14.19 -4.01
CA PRO A 124 -0.84 -14.59 -2.64
C PRO A 124 -1.81 -13.89 -1.69
N THR A 125 -2.49 -14.66 -0.84
CA THR A 125 -3.52 -14.13 0.06
C THR A 125 -3.15 -14.51 1.48
N LEU A 126 -3.06 -13.52 2.38
CA LEU A 126 -2.91 -13.77 3.81
C LEU A 126 -4.27 -14.23 4.34
N CYS A 127 -4.31 -15.41 4.95
CA CYS A 127 -5.56 -16.04 5.35
C CYS A 127 -5.54 -16.43 6.83
N PHE A 128 -6.72 -16.39 7.45
CA PHE A 128 -7.01 -17.05 8.72
C PHE A 128 -7.47 -18.48 8.43
N ILE A 129 -6.79 -19.45 9.01
CA ILE A 129 -6.86 -20.87 8.66
C ILE A 129 -7.23 -21.66 9.92
N ALA A 130 -8.09 -22.66 9.78
CA ALA A 130 -8.43 -23.59 10.85
C ALA A 130 -8.65 -25.01 10.30
N ALA A 131 -8.92 -25.97 11.20
CA ALA A 131 -9.36 -27.30 10.80
C ALA A 131 -10.66 -27.23 9.99
N LYS A 132 -10.77 -28.05 8.96
CA LYS A 132 -11.92 -28.10 8.07
C LYS A 132 -13.22 -28.38 8.82
N GLY A 133 -14.25 -27.59 8.54
CA GLY A 133 -15.55 -27.62 9.21
C GLY A 133 -15.63 -26.73 10.45
N THR A 134 -14.55 -26.04 10.82
CA THR A 134 -14.57 -25.06 11.92
C THR A 134 -15.35 -23.83 11.52
N ASN A 135 -16.08 -23.22 12.45
CA ASN A 135 -16.76 -21.93 12.27
C ASN A 135 -16.52 -21.03 13.49
N TYR A 136 -16.88 -19.75 13.38
CA TYR A 136 -16.66 -18.78 14.46
C TYR A 136 -17.42 -19.12 15.74
N ASP A 137 -18.64 -19.64 15.65
CA ASP A 137 -19.42 -20.03 16.84
C ASP A 137 -18.72 -21.13 17.65
N ALA A 138 -18.11 -22.10 16.96
CA ALA A 138 -17.33 -23.17 17.58
C ALA A 138 -16.04 -22.63 18.22
N LEU A 139 -15.39 -21.67 17.57
CA LEU A 139 -14.19 -21.01 18.10
C LEU A 139 -14.49 -20.14 19.33
N ALA A 140 -15.63 -19.45 19.36
CA ALA A 140 -16.03 -18.57 20.47
C ALA A 140 -16.31 -19.33 21.79
N GLN A 141 -16.51 -20.66 21.75
CA GLN A 141 -16.81 -21.45 22.95
C GLN A 141 -15.61 -21.60 23.91
N LYS A 142 -14.39 -21.25 23.47
CA LYS A 142 -13.19 -21.41 24.30
C LYS A 142 -12.10 -20.37 23.95
N PRO A 143 -11.19 -20.08 24.89
CA PRO A 143 -9.97 -19.36 24.58
C PRO A 143 -9.09 -20.10 23.58
N LEU A 144 -8.67 -19.42 22.52
CA LEU A 144 -7.96 -19.98 21.39
C LEU A 144 -6.45 -19.89 21.53
N THR A 145 -5.73 -20.89 21.04
CA THR A 145 -4.31 -20.80 20.71
C THR A 145 -4.17 -20.55 19.21
N VAL A 146 -3.63 -19.38 18.85
CA VAL A 146 -3.40 -18.99 17.45
C VAL A 146 -1.91 -19.05 17.15
N VAL A 147 -1.54 -19.66 16.03
CA VAL A 147 -0.16 -19.58 15.50
C VAL A 147 -0.09 -18.55 14.38
N VAL A 148 0.99 -17.79 14.34
CA VAL A 148 1.21 -16.72 13.35
C VAL A 148 2.65 -16.80 12.87
N ASN A 149 2.89 -16.62 11.57
CA ASN A 149 4.24 -16.48 11.05
C ASN A 149 4.85 -15.14 11.51
N ALA A 150 6.10 -15.15 11.96
CA ALA A 150 6.80 -13.96 12.45
C ALA A 150 6.84 -12.78 11.46
N LYS A 151 6.76 -13.08 10.15
CA LYS A 151 6.67 -12.05 9.11
C LYS A 151 5.32 -11.31 9.03
N TYR A 152 4.31 -11.71 9.82
CA TYR A 152 2.96 -11.14 9.82
C TYR A 152 2.42 -10.93 11.24
N GLU A 153 3.28 -10.84 12.25
CA GLU A 153 2.85 -10.74 13.64
C GLU A 153 1.91 -9.56 13.88
N TYR A 154 2.28 -8.37 13.40
CA TYR A 154 1.54 -7.14 13.67
C TYR A 154 0.22 -7.11 12.90
N THR A 155 0.27 -7.40 11.59
CA THR A 155 -0.94 -7.51 10.75
C THR A 155 -1.91 -8.56 11.31
N ALA A 156 -1.40 -9.68 11.81
CA ALA A 156 -2.23 -10.71 12.43
C ALA A 156 -2.87 -10.25 13.72
N ARG A 157 -2.16 -9.51 14.58
CA ARG A 157 -2.72 -8.98 15.84
C ARG A 157 -3.87 -8.03 15.57
N ASP A 158 -3.69 -7.07 14.66
CA ASP A 158 -4.74 -6.13 14.27
C ASP A 158 -5.98 -6.87 13.76
N PHE A 159 -5.78 -7.92 12.93
CA PHE A 159 -6.87 -8.74 12.43
C PHE A 159 -7.57 -9.55 13.54
N LEU A 160 -6.80 -10.14 14.47
CA LEU A 160 -7.36 -10.89 15.59
C LEU A 160 -8.16 -10.00 16.54
N ASP A 161 -7.75 -8.75 16.77
CA ASP A 161 -8.51 -7.80 17.57
C ASP A 161 -9.89 -7.52 16.95
N VAL A 162 -9.94 -7.36 15.61
CA VAL A 162 -11.21 -7.22 14.88
C VAL A 162 -12.08 -8.47 15.03
N LEU A 163 -11.51 -9.68 14.96
CA LEU A 163 -12.28 -10.91 15.15
C LEU A 163 -12.78 -11.07 16.59
N ALA A 164 -11.99 -10.68 17.60
CA ALA A 164 -12.41 -10.69 18.99
C ALA A 164 -13.63 -9.79 19.21
N GLU A 165 -13.58 -8.57 18.67
CA GLU A 165 -14.70 -7.62 18.76
C GLU A 165 -15.93 -8.10 17.97
N THR A 166 -15.73 -8.61 16.75
CA THR A 166 -16.83 -8.95 15.84
C THR A 166 -17.53 -10.26 16.21
N TYR A 167 -16.76 -11.27 16.62
CA TYR A 167 -17.27 -12.64 16.83
C TYR A 167 -17.15 -13.11 18.28
N GLY A 168 -16.73 -12.25 19.21
CA GLY A 168 -16.57 -12.61 20.62
C GLY A 168 -15.45 -13.63 20.86
N LEU A 169 -14.46 -13.71 19.97
CA LEU A 169 -13.33 -14.61 20.15
C LEU A 169 -12.45 -14.16 21.33
N SER A 170 -11.86 -15.12 22.02
CA SER A 170 -10.85 -14.86 23.06
C SER A 170 -9.60 -15.70 22.80
N TYR A 171 -8.43 -15.16 23.15
CA TYR A 171 -7.16 -15.79 22.85
C TYR A 171 -6.42 -16.14 24.13
N ALA A 172 -6.21 -17.44 24.38
CA ALA A 172 -5.34 -17.91 25.45
C ALA A 172 -3.86 -17.63 25.13
N LYS A 173 -3.49 -17.80 23.86
CA LYS A 173 -2.09 -17.66 23.43
C LYS A 173 -1.98 -17.33 21.95
N ILE A 174 -1.13 -16.37 21.62
CA ILE A 174 -0.67 -16.11 20.25
C ILE A 174 0.79 -16.55 20.17
N ARG A 175 1.07 -17.56 19.35
CA ARG A 175 2.40 -18.14 19.15
C ARG A 175 2.98 -17.64 17.83
N VAL A 176 4.07 -16.91 17.92
CA VAL A 176 4.80 -16.43 16.75
C VAL A 176 5.88 -17.45 16.37
N LEU A 177 5.90 -17.84 15.09
CA LEU A 177 6.76 -18.90 14.59
C LEU A 177 7.59 -18.45 13.37
N ASN A 178 8.81 -18.96 13.28
CA ASN A 178 9.62 -18.89 12.07
C ASN A 178 9.52 -20.24 11.35
N GLY A 179 8.72 -20.35 10.29
CA GLY A 179 8.65 -21.56 9.46
C GLY A 179 7.24 -22.05 9.11
N LYS A 180 7.11 -23.38 8.95
CA LYS A 180 5.90 -24.05 8.45
C LYS A 180 4.80 -24.12 9.51
N LEU A 181 3.92 -23.14 9.48
CA LEU A 181 2.81 -23.00 10.42
C LEU A 181 1.78 -24.12 10.30
N GLU A 182 1.60 -24.66 9.09
CA GLU A 182 0.61 -25.70 8.78
C GLU A 182 0.78 -26.98 9.61
N ASN A 183 1.98 -27.23 10.12
CA ASN A 183 2.27 -28.40 10.97
C ASN A 183 1.90 -28.18 12.44
N GLU A 184 1.66 -26.95 12.88
CA GLU A 184 1.39 -26.64 14.29
C GLU A 184 -0.11 -26.60 14.60
N ILE A 185 -0.98 -26.28 13.62
CA ILE A 185 -2.43 -26.28 13.82
C ILE A 185 -2.97 -27.68 14.18
N PRO A 186 -2.58 -28.78 13.52
CA PRO A 186 -3.09 -30.11 13.89
C PRO A 186 -2.76 -30.53 15.33
N GLU A 187 -1.62 -30.10 15.88
CA GLU A 187 -1.10 -30.62 17.14
C GLU A 187 -1.20 -29.65 18.33
N ARG A 188 -1.12 -28.33 18.09
CA ARG A 188 -0.75 -27.35 19.14
C ARG A 188 -1.46 -26.00 19.02
N ALA A 189 -2.35 -25.80 18.06
CA ALA A 189 -3.07 -24.55 17.88
C ALA A 189 -4.47 -24.80 17.32
N ASP A 190 -5.41 -23.92 17.61
CA ASP A 190 -6.79 -24.04 17.08
C ASP A 190 -6.89 -23.48 15.66
N CYS A 191 -6.07 -22.47 15.35
CA CYS A 191 -6.08 -21.75 14.10
C CYS A 191 -4.73 -21.07 13.86
N GLY A 192 -4.53 -20.55 12.66
CA GLY A 192 -3.36 -19.73 12.38
C GLY A 192 -3.47 -18.85 11.16
N ILE A 193 -2.46 -17.98 11.00
CA ILE A 193 -2.43 -16.94 9.96
C ILE A 193 -1.19 -17.13 9.09
N GLU A 194 -1.40 -17.39 7.79
CA GLU A 194 -0.34 -17.62 6.81
C GLU A 194 -0.80 -17.27 5.39
N ILE A 195 0.17 -17.05 4.49
CA ILE A 195 -0.09 -16.89 3.06
C ILE A 195 -0.56 -18.19 2.43
N VAL A 196 -1.67 -18.11 1.71
CA VAL A 196 -2.24 -19.18 0.90
C VAL A 196 -2.22 -18.75 -0.57
N VAL A 197 -1.74 -19.64 -1.43
CA VAL A 197 -1.74 -19.45 -2.89
C VAL A 197 -2.61 -20.53 -3.54
N SER A 198 -2.15 -21.78 -3.48
CA SER A 198 -2.82 -22.92 -4.10
C SER A 198 -3.70 -23.74 -3.15
N GLY A 199 -3.63 -23.45 -1.85
CA GLY A 199 -4.32 -24.23 -0.81
C GLY A 199 -3.83 -25.68 -0.66
N ASN A 200 -2.82 -26.12 -1.43
CA ASN A 200 -2.39 -27.53 -1.40
C ASN A 200 -1.76 -27.91 -0.05
N THR A 201 -0.97 -27.04 0.56
CA THR A 201 -0.33 -27.27 1.87
C THR A 201 -1.34 -27.34 3.03
N LEU A 202 -2.55 -26.81 2.82
CA LEU A 202 -3.66 -26.95 3.77
C LEU A 202 -4.27 -28.36 3.72
N LYS A 203 -4.20 -29.02 2.55
CA LYS A 203 -4.80 -30.34 2.30
C LYS A 203 -3.82 -31.49 2.46
N TYR A 204 -2.53 -31.25 2.28
CA TYR A 204 -1.46 -32.25 2.27
C TYR A 204 -0.27 -31.82 3.11
N ASP A 205 0.48 -32.79 3.66
CA ASP A 205 1.61 -32.53 4.55
C ASP A 205 2.86 -31.99 3.85
N ASP A 206 2.94 -32.14 2.54
CA ASP A 206 4.08 -31.69 1.74
C ASP A 206 3.71 -31.19 0.35
N THR A 207 4.69 -30.62 -0.34
CA THR A 207 4.57 -30.14 -1.72
C THR A 207 4.50 -31.28 -2.74
N GLN A 208 4.88 -32.50 -2.35
CA GLN A 208 4.79 -33.71 -3.19
C GLN A 208 3.39 -34.36 -3.12
N ARG A 209 2.51 -33.86 -2.25
CA ARG A 209 1.10 -34.27 -2.08
C ARG A 209 0.96 -35.77 -1.81
N LYS A 210 1.84 -36.33 -0.98
CA LYS A 210 1.87 -37.79 -0.73
C LYS A 210 0.80 -38.27 0.25
N PHE A 211 0.54 -37.49 1.29
CA PHE A 211 -0.40 -37.86 2.36
C PHE A 211 -1.36 -36.71 2.64
N PRO A 212 -2.68 -36.97 2.67
CA PRO A 212 -3.65 -35.97 3.08
C PRO A 212 -3.44 -35.64 4.56
N ARG A 213 -3.54 -34.35 4.87
CA ARG A 213 -3.43 -33.86 6.25
C ARG A 213 -4.66 -34.29 7.06
N ASP A 214 -4.46 -34.66 8.32
CA ASP A 214 -5.52 -34.94 9.29
C ASP A 214 -5.32 -34.13 10.58
N PRO A 215 -6.22 -33.19 10.92
CA PRO A 215 -7.33 -32.73 10.10
C PRO A 215 -6.84 -31.94 8.87
N GLN A 216 -7.60 -32.00 7.77
CA GLN A 216 -7.41 -31.04 6.68
C GLN A 216 -7.65 -29.63 7.21
N LEU A 217 -6.91 -28.66 6.67
CA LEU A 217 -7.09 -27.25 6.99
C LEU A 217 -7.89 -26.55 5.88
N GLU A 218 -8.58 -25.48 6.24
CA GLU A 218 -9.26 -24.60 5.29
C GLU A 218 -9.14 -23.13 5.70
N VAL A 219 -9.37 -22.25 4.72
CA VAL A 219 -9.42 -20.81 4.96
C VAL A 219 -10.79 -20.47 5.55
N LEU A 220 -10.79 -19.90 6.76
CA LEU A 220 -11.98 -19.32 7.38
C LEU A 220 -12.22 -17.89 6.91
N ASN A 221 -11.14 -17.11 6.75
CA ASN A 221 -11.22 -15.72 6.31
C ASN A 221 -10.02 -15.34 5.46
N GLU A 222 -10.25 -14.56 4.42
CA GLU A 222 -9.20 -13.82 3.74
C GLU A 222 -8.93 -12.54 4.53
N ILE A 223 -7.66 -12.28 4.84
CA ILE A 223 -7.24 -11.07 5.55
C ILE A 223 -6.90 -9.99 4.53
N ARG A 224 -6.02 -10.32 3.58
CA ARG A 224 -5.68 -9.45 2.45
C ARG A 224 -5.07 -10.23 1.30
N GLN A 225 -5.15 -9.67 0.11
CA GLN A 225 -4.33 -10.08 -1.03
C GLN A 225 -3.03 -9.29 -1.04
N SER A 226 -2.01 -9.87 -1.66
CA SER A 226 -0.69 -9.27 -1.78
C SER A 226 -0.27 -9.10 -3.23
N ASP A 227 0.30 -7.95 -3.51
CA ASP A 227 0.97 -7.56 -4.75
C ASP A 227 2.47 -7.30 -4.51
N ILE A 228 3.20 -6.99 -5.56
CA ILE A 228 4.62 -6.65 -5.46
C ILE A 228 4.74 -5.13 -5.32
N SER A 229 5.40 -4.67 -4.27
CA SER A 229 5.74 -3.28 -4.03
C SER A 229 7.16 -2.97 -4.47
N ILE A 230 7.33 -1.79 -5.07
CA ILE A 230 8.65 -1.17 -5.27
C ILE A 230 8.77 -0.01 -4.29
N ILE A 231 9.81 -0.03 -3.48
CA ILE A 231 10.00 0.89 -2.37
C ILE A 231 11.36 1.59 -2.47
N THR A 232 11.43 2.82 -1.95
CA THR A 232 12.68 3.55 -1.80
C THR A 232 12.50 4.65 -0.77
N SER A 233 13.57 5.11 -0.14
CA SER A 233 13.63 6.37 0.61
C SER A 233 14.51 7.39 -0.09
N TRP A 234 15.08 7.04 -1.25
CA TRP A 234 15.88 7.96 -2.04
C TRP A 234 15.00 9.02 -2.71
N GLN A 235 15.37 10.27 -2.47
CA GLN A 235 14.88 11.45 -3.18
C GLN A 235 16.11 12.16 -3.72
N LYS A 236 16.13 12.44 -5.02
CA LYS A 236 17.04 13.47 -5.54
C LYS A 236 16.54 14.78 -4.94
N ASP A 237 17.42 15.56 -4.31
CA ASP A 237 17.08 16.78 -3.55
C ASP A 237 16.33 17.88 -4.36
N ASP A 238 16.05 17.65 -5.64
CA ASP A 238 15.36 18.58 -6.54
C ASP A 238 13.85 18.32 -6.70
N ASP A 239 13.28 17.26 -6.11
CA ASP A 239 11.92 16.83 -6.46
C ASP A 239 10.84 17.22 -5.44
N VAL A 240 10.64 18.53 -5.29
CA VAL A 240 9.47 19.11 -4.60
C VAL A 240 8.23 19.12 -5.53
N SER A 241 8.16 18.28 -6.58
CA SER A 241 7.05 18.36 -7.53
C SER A 241 6.43 17.10 -8.13
N ASP A 242 6.92 15.89 -7.86
CA ASP A 242 6.26 14.68 -8.36
C ASP A 242 5.68 13.84 -7.21
N LYS A 243 4.44 14.15 -6.84
CA LYS A 243 3.53 13.16 -6.24
C LYS A 243 2.95 12.30 -7.37
N GLN A 244 2.77 11.00 -7.10
CA GLN A 244 2.11 10.03 -7.99
C GLN A 244 0.85 10.63 -8.64
N PRO A 245 0.51 10.31 -9.91
CA PRO A 245 -0.78 10.69 -10.47
C PRO A 245 -1.88 10.02 -9.66
N THR A 246 -2.69 10.83 -9.00
CA THR A 246 -3.83 10.37 -8.20
C THR A 246 -5.03 10.18 -9.12
N ASP A 247 -5.84 9.16 -8.88
CA ASP A 247 -7.15 9.04 -9.54
C ASP A 247 -8.20 10.01 -8.94
N ASP A 248 -7.85 10.78 -7.91
CA ASP A 248 -8.71 11.83 -7.34
C ASP A 248 -8.83 13.03 -8.30
N PRO A 249 -10.03 13.32 -8.83
CA PRO A 249 -10.25 14.43 -9.75
C PRO A 249 -9.86 15.80 -9.17
N LEU A 250 -9.97 16.00 -7.85
CA LEU A 250 -9.64 17.26 -7.20
C LEU A 250 -8.12 17.46 -7.08
N GLU A 251 -7.37 16.41 -6.79
CA GLU A 251 -5.91 16.47 -6.76
C GLU A 251 -5.32 16.57 -8.17
N MET A 252 -5.94 15.91 -9.16
CA MET A 252 -5.62 16.14 -10.58
C MET A 252 -5.83 17.60 -10.99
N GLN A 253 -6.96 18.21 -10.62
CA GLN A 253 -7.26 19.61 -10.90
C GLN A 253 -6.21 20.53 -10.23
N TYR A 254 -5.90 20.29 -8.96
CA TYR A 254 -4.88 21.05 -8.24
C TYR A 254 -3.52 20.98 -8.93
N ASN A 255 -3.09 19.77 -9.35
CA ASN A 255 -1.82 19.57 -10.03
C ASN A 255 -1.77 20.30 -11.39
N GLN A 256 -2.87 20.33 -12.15
CA GLN A 256 -2.98 21.12 -13.37
C GLN A 256 -2.83 22.63 -13.11
N ILE A 257 -3.45 23.13 -12.03
CA ILE A 257 -3.31 24.55 -11.63
C ILE A 257 -1.86 24.85 -11.23
N ALA A 258 -1.23 23.98 -10.43
CA ALA A 258 0.17 24.11 -10.03
C ALA A 258 1.11 24.11 -11.24
N GLN A 259 0.84 23.26 -12.24
CA GLN A 259 1.57 23.24 -13.50
C GLN A 259 1.39 24.55 -14.27
N ARG A 260 0.16 25.10 -14.35
CA ARG A 260 -0.09 26.39 -15.00
C ARG A 260 0.60 27.57 -14.32
N LYS A 261 0.84 27.51 -13.00
CA LYS A 261 1.69 28.51 -12.31
C LYS A 261 3.15 28.43 -12.78
N LYS A 262 3.68 27.22 -12.97
CA LYS A 262 5.07 26.99 -13.42
C LYS A 262 5.26 27.27 -14.90
N GLN A 263 4.27 26.92 -15.71
CA GLN A 263 4.26 27.06 -17.17
C GLN A 263 2.97 27.79 -17.58
N PRO A 264 2.94 29.13 -17.47
CA PRO A 264 1.79 29.92 -17.87
C PRO A 264 1.45 29.72 -19.34
N ILE A 265 0.16 29.56 -19.63
CA ILE A 265 -0.37 29.54 -20.99
C ILE A 265 -1.02 30.90 -21.26
N ASP A 266 -0.59 31.56 -22.33
CA ASP A 266 -1.14 32.85 -22.76
C ASP A 266 -2.66 32.75 -22.97
N ASN A 267 -3.39 33.78 -22.50
CA ASN A 267 -4.85 33.90 -22.56
C ASN A 267 -5.65 32.82 -21.81
N SER A 268 -5.01 32.00 -20.97
CA SER A 268 -5.74 31.10 -20.06
C SER A 268 -6.30 31.88 -18.87
N LEU A 269 -7.58 31.67 -18.56
CA LEU A 269 -8.21 32.23 -17.36
C LEU A 269 -7.43 31.88 -16.09
N THR A 270 -6.93 30.65 -15.98
CA THR A 270 -6.14 30.21 -14.82
C THR A 270 -4.81 30.98 -14.73
N SER A 271 -4.09 31.15 -15.84
CA SER A 271 -2.82 31.91 -15.85
C SER A 271 -3.05 33.38 -15.47
N ASN A 272 -4.13 33.99 -15.99
CA ASN A 272 -4.47 35.38 -15.72
C ASN A 272 -4.80 35.61 -14.24
N LEU A 273 -5.59 34.71 -13.65
CA LEU A 273 -5.94 34.79 -12.24
C LEU A 273 -4.72 34.53 -11.33
N LEU A 274 -3.91 33.51 -11.63
CA LEU A 274 -2.69 33.22 -10.86
C LEU A 274 -1.66 34.36 -10.91
N GLY A 275 -1.69 35.21 -11.94
CA GLY A 275 -0.81 36.37 -12.08
C GLY A 275 -1.21 37.59 -11.25
N ASP A 276 -2.43 37.64 -10.70
CA ASP A 276 -2.93 38.77 -9.89
C ASP A 276 -3.77 38.31 -8.68
N ASN A 277 -3.18 38.49 -7.49
CA ASN A 277 -3.83 38.15 -6.22
C ASN A 277 -5.16 38.88 -6.02
N ASN A 278 -5.29 40.12 -6.48
CA ASN A 278 -6.52 40.90 -6.30
C ASN A 278 -7.65 40.31 -7.15
N SER A 279 -7.34 39.92 -8.39
CA SER A 279 -8.28 39.21 -9.26
C SER A 279 -8.72 37.86 -8.67
N LEU A 280 -7.82 37.10 -8.05
CA LEU A 280 -8.18 35.86 -7.35
C LEU A 280 -9.12 36.07 -6.17
N VAL A 281 -8.82 37.03 -5.30
CA VAL A 281 -9.66 37.34 -4.13
C VAL A 281 -11.06 37.81 -4.57
N LYS A 282 -11.11 38.67 -5.60
CA LYS A 282 -12.37 39.13 -6.18
C LYS A 282 -13.19 37.96 -6.73
N LYS A 283 -12.55 37.09 -7.51
CA LYS A 283 -13.20 35.90 -8.07
C LYS A 283 -13.72 34.96 -6.97
N PHE A 284 -12.95 34.71 -5.92
CA PHE A 284 -13.42 33.90 -4.78
C PHE A 284 -14.65 34.50 -4.11
N GLY A 285 -14.68 35.83 -3.93
CA GLY A 285 -15.84 36.53 -3.38
C GLY A 285 -17.08 36.45 -4.28
N GLU A 286 -16.90 36.53 -5.60
CA GLU A 286 -17.97 36.37 -6.59
C GLU A 286 -18.57 34.95 -6.53
N GLU A 287 -17.75 33.91 -6.68
CA GLU A 287 -18.21 32.51 -6.64
C GLU A 287 -18.86 32.15 -5.30
N GLY A 288 -18.32 32.68 -4.20
CA GLY A 288 -18.90 32.48 -2.87
C GLY A 288 -20.29 33.10 -2.73
N ALA A 289 -20.50 34.30 -3.29
CA ALA A 289 -21.80 34.95 -3.29
C ALA A 289 -22.83 34.21 -4.17
N GLU A 290 -22.40 33.73 -5.34
CA GLU A 290 -23.24 32.95 -6.27
C GLU A 290 -23.67 31.61 -5.64
N LEU A 291 -22.76 30.92 -4.95
CA LEU A 291 -23.10 29.70 -4.20
C LEU A 291 -24.13 29.95 -3.09
N ILE A 292 -23.97 31.04 -2.33
CA ILE A 292 -24.94 31.43 -1.28
C ILE A 292 -26.30 31.72 -1.89
N GLN A 293 -26.33 32.41 -3.03
CA GLN A 293 -27.58 32.72 -3.74
C GLN A 293 -28.26 31.45 -4.26
N ALA A 294 -27.50 30.56 -4.92
CA ALA A 294 -28.01 29.28 -5.41
C ALA A 294 -28.61 28.44 -4.27
N TYR A 295 -27.93 28.39 -3.12
CA TYR A 295 -28.43 27.72 -1.92
C TYR A 295 -29.72 28.34 -1.40
N THR A 296 -29.77 29.67 -1.28
CA THR A 296 -30.96 30.41 -0.80
C THR A 296 -32.16 30.19 -1.71
N ASN A 297 -31.92 30.05 -3.02
CA ASN A 297 -32.96 29.81 -4.02
C ASN A 297 -33.37 28.33 -4.15
N ASN A 298 -32.76 27.41 -3.38
CA ASN A 298 -32.92 25.96 -3.51
C ASN A 298 -32.63 25.43 -4.94
N ASP A 299 -31.73 26.09 -5.66
CA ASP A 299 -31.38 25.71 -7.03
C ASP A 299 -30.28 24.65 -7.01
N ARG A 300 -30.70 23.37 -6.97
CA ARG A 300 -29.79 22.23 -6.84
C ARG A 300 -28.73 22.14 -7.94
N THR A 301 -29.07 22.54 -9.16
CA THR A 301 -28.13 22.49 -10.29
C THR A 301 -27.05 23.53 -10.09
N ASN A 302 -27.46 24.78 -9.84
CA ASN A 302 -26.52 25.88 -9.64
C ASN A 302 -25.68 25.68 -8.37
N ILE A 303 -26.21 25.08 -7.30
CA ILE A 303 -25.42 24.76 -6.09
C ILE A 303 -24.19 23.91 -6.43
N ILE A 304 -24.33 22.91 -7.30
CA ILE A 304 -23.21 22.03 -7.67
C ILE A 304 -22.20 22.80 -8.53
N GLU A 305 -22.68 23.58 -9.50
CA GLU A 305 -21.84 24.37 -10.40
C GLU A 305 -21.03 25.41 -9.61
N GLU A 306 -21.66 26.21 -8.75
CA GLU A 306 -20.95 27.22 -7.96
C GLU A 306 -20.04 26.62 -6.88
N ALA A 307 -20.41 25.48 -6.29
CA ALA A 307 -19.52 24.78 -5.38
C ALA A 307 -18.23 24.32 -6.08
N GLN A 308 -18.33 23.85 -7.33
CA GLN A 308 -17.15 23.50 -8.13
C GLN A 308 -16.27 24.72 -8.42
N GLN A 309 -16.87 25.87 -8.76
CA GLN A 309 -16.11 27.10 -8.99
C GLN A 309 -15.39 27.59 -7.73
N VAL A 310 -16.06 27.57 -6.57
CA VAL A 310 -15.45 27.92 -5.27
C VAL A 310 -14.26 27.03 -4.95
N ILE A 311 -14.39 25.71 -5.14
CA ILE A 311 -13.29 24.75 -4.91
C ILE A 311 -12.12 25.05 -5.84
N TRP A 312 -12.40 25.29 -7.12
CA TRP A 312 -11.38 25.60 -8.12
C TRP A 312 -10.61 26.89 -7.78
N VAL A 313 -11.30 27.97 -7.40
CA VAL A 313 -10.65 29.23 -6.99
C VAL A 313 -9.86 29.06 -5.69
N MET A 314 -10.39 28.30 -4.72
CA MET A 314 -9.68 27.96 -3.49
C MET A 314 -8.36 27.23 -3.79
N GLN A 315 -8.36 26.25 -4.70
CA GLN A 315 -7.14 25.55 -5.13
C GLN A 315 -6.13 26.50 -5.77
N MET A 316 -6.56 27.47 -6.59
CA MET A 316 -5.67 28.51 -7.12
C MET A 316 -5.06 29.37 -6.02
N MET A 317 -5.84 29.78 -5.02
CA MET A 317 -5.33 30.54 -3.87
C MET A 317 -4.30 29.75 -3.06
N MET A 318 -4.52 28.44 -2.87
CA MET A 318 -3.57 27.54 -2.21
C MET A 318 -2.27 27.42 -2.99
N VAL A 319 -2.35 27.16 -4.30
CA VAL A 319 -1.19 27.12 -5.20
C VAL A 319 -0.43 28.44 -5.15
N ASN A 320 -1.13 29.58 -5.09
CA ASN A 320 -0.50 30.88 -5.03
C ASN A 320 0.23 31.12 -3.69
N SER A 321 -0.35 30.61 -2.60
CA SER A 321 0.19 30.66 -1.24
C SER A 321 1.21 29.57 -0.92
N ASN A 322 1.59 28.74 -1.91
CA ASN A 322 2.48 27.59 -1.75
C ASN A 322 2.00 26.57 -0.69
N ILE A 323 0.68 26.38 -0.57
CA ILE A 323 0.05 25.40 0.32
C ILE A 323 -0.30 24.16 -0.49
N ALA A 324 0.21 22.99 -0.09
CA ALA A 324 -0.06 21.74 -0.80
C ALA A 324 -1.49 21.24 -0.55
N TRP A 325 -2.14 20.69 -1.58
CA TRP A 325 -3.48 20.07 -1.45
C TRP A 325 -3.53 19.00 -0.37
N GLY A 326 -2.50 18.15 -0.32
CA GLY A 326 -2.40 17.08 0.68
C GLY A 326 -2.32 17.58 2.12
N ASP A 327 -1.84 18.81 2.37
CA ASP A 327 -1.82 19.38 3.72
C ASP A 327 -3.25 19.67 4.20
N LEU A 328 -4.10 20.25 3.33
CA LEU A 328 -5.52 20.48 3.61
C LEU A 328 -6.26 19.16 3.85
N ILE A 329 -6.06 18.15 2.99
CA ILE A 329 -6.72 16.84 3.13
C ILE A 329 -6.32 16.16 4.42
N ARG A 330 -5.04 16.25 4.81
CA ARG A 330 -4.55 15.73 6.09
C ARG A 330 -5.24 16.43 7.27
N ASP A 331 -5.37 17.76 7.22
CA ASP A 331 -6.02 18.53 8.29
C ASP A 331 -7.51 18.20 8.41
N VAL A 332 -8.23 18.10 7.28
CA VAL A 332 -9.64 17.66 7.25
C VAL A 332 -9.79 16.23 7.79
N SER A 333 -8.88 15.33 7.41
CA SER A 333 -8.87 13.95 7.89
C SER A 333 -8.62 13.88 9.40
N ASN A 334 -7.71 14.72 9.92
CA ASN A 334 -7.44 14.83 11.35
C ASN A 334 -8.66 15.38 12.13
N GLN A 335 -9.40 16.34 11.57
CA GLN A 335 -10.65 16.84 12.16
C GLN A 335 -11.73 15.75 12.23
N LYS A 336 -11.82 14.88 11.21
CA LYS A 336 -12.71 13.71 11.23
C LYS A 336 -12.39 12.78 12.40
N THR A 337 -11.10 12.50 12.65
CA THR A 337 -10.66 11.69 13.79
C THR A 337 -10.96 12.37 15.14
N GLN A 338 -10.82 13.69 15.25
CA GLN A 338 -11.14 14.43 16.48
C GLN A 338 -12.65 14.49 16.77
N SER A 339 -13.49 14.72 15.75
CA SER A 339 -14.96 14.75 15.90
C SER A 339 -15.56 13.37 16.23
N LEU A 340 -14.96 12.28 15.74
CA LEU A 340 -15.29 10.90 16.13
C LEU A 340 -14.90 10.61 17.59
N ARG A 341 -13.72 11.06 18.04
CA ARG A 341 -13.29 10.94 19.45
C ARG A 341 -14.17 11.75 20.41
N ALA A 342 -14.64 12.92 19.99
CA ALA A 342 -15.57 13.75 20.77
C ALA A 342 -16.94 13.07 20.95
N LYS A 343 -17.47 12.40 19.91
CA LYS A 343 -18.75 11.66 20.01
C LYS A 343 -18.66 10.43 20.92
N ASN A 344 -17.51 9.74 20.93
CA ASN A 344 -17.29 8.57 21.80
C ASN A 344 -17.06 8.93 23.27
N SER A 345 -16.64 10.16 23.56
CA SER A 345 -16.46 10.66 24.94
C SER A 345 -17.74 11.26 25.54
N THR A 346 -18.71 11.66 24.71
CA THR A 346 -20.04 12.11 25.17
C THR A 346 -21.07 10.99 25.33
N GLY A 347 -20.76 9.76 24.93
CA GLY A 347 -21.65 8.60 25.07
C GLY A 347 -21.53 7.85 26.42
N VAL A 348 -20.66 8.30 27.32
CA VAL A 348 -20.38 7.63 28.62
C VAL A 348 -20.71 8.54 29.80
N ILE A 349 -21.87 9.19 29.79
CA ILE A 349 -22.55 9.81 30.96
C ILE A 349 -24.04 9.83 30.54
N THR A 350 -25.02 9.11 31.10
CA THR A 350 -25.30 8.60 32.44
C THR A 350 -26.35 7.48 32.33
N GLN A 351 -26.44 6.68 33.40
CA GLN A 351 -27.58 5.82 33.77
C GLN A 351 -28.91 6.57 33.81
#